data_AF-A0A2R8B6G3-F1
#
_entry.id   AF-A0A2R8B6G3-F1
#
_cell.length_a   1.000
_cell.length_b   1.000
_cell.length_c   1.000
_cell.angle_alpha   90.00
_cell.angle_beta   90.00
_cell.angle_gamma   90.00
#
_symmetry.space_group_name_H-M   'P 1'
#
loop_
_entity.id
_entity.type
_entity.pdbx_description
1 polymer ?
#
loop_
_entity_poly.entity_id
_entity_poly.type
_entity_poly.pdbx_seq_one_letter_code
_entity_poly.pdbx_strand_id
1 'polypeptide(L)'
;MAGTQYRGSEIKDVDQFLKDSAGLESQREKEIGQHIGYRYDVNLVPDYDRITPFLKKYMEVMGWDDLNWLEDVHMGYEEGSAAVFDRNNNGWVRIPDSIDLPDNQQDRDMIARELLLKFQMSDRHPLVTLRKAYMKF
;
A
#
# COMPACT_ATOMS: atom_id res chain seq x y z
N MET A 1 -21.66 -1.51 5.98
CA MET A 1 -21.70 -2.98 5.95
C MET A 1 -20.74 -3.44 4.86
N ALA A 2 -19.45 -3.50 5.16
CA ALA A 2 -18.44 -3.97 4.21
C ALA A 2 -18.61 -5.49 4.03
N GLY A 3 -18.65 -5.93 2.78
CA GLY A 3 -19.01 -7.30 2.40
C GLY A 3 -18.03 -8.33 2.97
N THR A 4 -18.56 -9.25 3.77
CA THR A 4 -17.84 -10.39 4.38
C THR A 4 -17.53 -11.52 3.39
N GLN A 5 -17.50 -11.25 2.08
CA GLN A 5 -17.21 -12.28 1.09
C GLN A 5 -16.08 -11.84 0.16
N TYR A 6 -14.95 -12.49 0.37
CA TYR A 6 -13.87 -12.60 -0.60
C TYR A 6 -14.46 -13.03 -1.96
N ARG A 7 -14.26 -12.21 -3.00
CA ARG A 7 -14.72 -12.48 -4.39
C ARG A 7 -13.61 -13.12 -5.25
N GLY A 8 -12.65 -13.78 -4.62
CA GLY A 8 -11.73 -14.69 -5.30
C GLY A 8 -12.21 -16.13 -5.18
N SER A 9 -11.62 -17.03 -5.97
CA SER A 9 -11.81 -18.48 -5.82
C SER A 9 -11.46 -18.90 -4.39
N GLU A 10 -12.38 -19.63 -3.72
CA GLU A 10 -12.09 -20.21 -2.40
C GLU A 10 -10.83 -21.06 -2.52
N ILE A 11 -9.81 -20.75 -1.70
CA ILE A 11 -8.56 -21.51 -1.67
C ILE A 11 -8.85 -22.81 -0.92
N LYS A 12 -8.89 -23.92 -1.67
CA LYS A 12 -9.24 -25.25 -1.16
C LYS A 12 -8.00 -26.01 -0.67
N ASP A 13 -6.80 -25.64 -1.12
CA ASP A 13 -5.55 -26.33 -0.82
C ASP A 13 -4.36 -25.37 -0.81
N VAL A 14 -3.37 -25.65 0.03
CA VAL A 14 -2.13 -24.87 0.19
C VAL A 14 -1.26 -24.94 -1.08
N ASP A 15 -1.32 -26.08 -1.78
CA ASP A 15 -0.61 -26.30 -3.05
C ASP A 15 -1.50 -26.06 -4.28
N GLN A 16 -2.71 -25.48 -4.12
CA GLN A 16 -3.68 -25.33 -5.21
C GLN A 16 -3.06 -24.67 -6.45
N PHE A 17 -2.26 -23.62 -6.26
CA PHE A 17 -1.62 -22.89 -7.37
C PHE A 17 -0.41 -23.62 -7.99
N LEU A 18 0.17 -24.60 -7.29
CA LEU A 18 1.19 -25.50 -7.85
C LEU A 18 0.55 -26.66 -8.61
N LYS A 19 -0.59 -27.15 -8.12
CA LYS A 19 -1.37 -28.26 -8.69
C LYS A 19 -2.19 -27.82 -9.92
N ASP A 20 -2.66 -26.58 -9.94
CA ASP A 20 -3.36 -25.95 -11.07
C ASP A 20 -2.39 -25.31 -12.08
N SER A 21 -1.19 -25.87 -12.24
CA SER A 21 -0.18 -25.38 -13.19
C SER A 21 -0.67 -25.34 -14.65
N ALA A 22 -1.76 -26.05 -14.96
CA ALA A 22 -2.42 -26.09 -16.26
C ALA A 22 -3.36 -24.89 -16.54
N GLY A 23 -3.60 -24.02 -15.54
CA GLY A 23 -4.17 -22.69 -15.75
C GLY A 23 -5.68 -22.56 -15.56
N LEU A 24 -6.03 -21.63 -14.65
CA LEU A 24 -7.23 -20.77 -14.61
C LEU A 24 -8.55 -21.50 -14.90
N GLU A 25 -9.27 -21.90 -13.84
CA GLU A 25 -10.48 -22.72 -13.94
C GLU A 25 -11.67 -21.98 -14.57
N SER A 26 -11.80 -20.67 -14.36
CA SER A 26 -12.94 -19.89 -14.87
C SER A 26 -12.62 -19.08 -16.14
N GLN A 27 -13.64 -18.83 -16.96
CA GLN A 27 -13.51 -17.96 -18.15
C GLN A 27 -12.99 -16.56 -17.80
N ARG A 28 -13.39 -16.02 -16.65
CA ARG A 28 -12.92 -14.73 -16.14
C ARG A 28 -11.42 -14.72 -15.85
N GLU A 29 -10.92 -15.77 -15.19
CA GLU A 29 -9.50 -15.92 -14.88
C GLU A 29 -8.66 -16.04 -16.18
N LYS A 30 -9.17 -16.73 -17.21
CA LYS A 30 -8.54 -16.80 -18.54
C LYS A 30 -8.49 -15.46 -19.28
N GLU A 31 -9.49 -14.60 -19.14
CA GLU A 31 -9.51 -13.25 -19.75
C GLU A 31 -8.51 -12.29 -19.11
N ILE A 32 -8.29 -12.37 -17.80
CA ILE A 32 -7.45 -11.44 -17.02
C ILE A 32 -5.99 -11.92 -16.85
N GLY A 33 -5.67 -13.14 -17.27
CA GLY A 33 -4.32 -13.71 -17.22
C GLY A 33 -3.90 -14.21 -15.83
N GLN A 34 -2.66 -14.70 -15.71
CA GLN A 34 -2.14 -15.28 -14.46
C GLN A 34 -2.31 -14.33 -13.26
N HIS A 35 -2.85 -14.89 -12.18
CA HIS A 35 -2.97 -14.23 -10.89
C HIS A 35 -1.65 -14.35 -10.14
N ILE A 36 -1.02 -13.21 -9.86
CA ILE A 36 0.07 -13.18 -8.89
C ILE A 36 -0.59 -13.02 -7.53
N GLY A 37 -0.31 -13.94 -6.60
CA GLY A 37 -1.09 -14.13 -5.36
C GLY A 37 -1.31 -12.88 -4.50
N TYR A 38 -0.45 -11.88 -4.61
CA TYR A 38 -0.60 -10.60 -3.90
C TYR A 38 -1.74 -9.72 -4.42
N ARG A 39 -2.25 -9.94 -5.64
CA ARG A 39 -3.35 -9.15 -6.24
C ARG A 39 -4.66 -9.22 -5.44
N TYR A 40 -4.81 -10.23 -4.58
CA TYR A 40 -5.97 -10.40 -3.70
C TYR A 40 -5.59 -10.48 -2.22
N ASP A 41 -4.35 -10.12 -1.86
CA ASP A 41 -3.98 -10.03 -0.45
C ASP A 41 -4.70 -8.82 0.14
N VAL A 42 -5.83 -9.09 0.79
CA VAL A 42 -6.66 -8.11 1.49
C VAL A 42 -5.87 -7.35 2.57
N ASN A 43 -4.72 -7.86 3.03
CA ASN A 43 -3.84 -7.10 3.92
C ASN A 43 -3.13 -5.93 3.21
N LEU A 44 -3.03 -5.95 1.88
CA LEU A 44 -2.47 -4.85 1.10
C LEU A 44 -3.53 -3.76 0.82
N VAL A 45 -4.81 -4.11 0.87
CA VAL A 45 -5.89 -3.14 0.69
C VAL A 45 -6.04 -2.30 1.96
N PRO A 46 -6.18 -0.97 1.84
CA PRO A 46 -6.44 -0.11 2.99
C PRO A 46 -7.72 -0.49 3.76
N ASP A 47 -7.59 -0.83 5.05
CA ASP A 47 -8.73 -0.92 5.97
C ASP A 47 -9.17 0.49 6.40
N TYR A 48 -10.28 0.98 5.85
CA TYR A 48 -10.81 2.31 6.12
C TYR A 48 -11.32 2.49 7.56
N ASP A 49 -11.61 1.41 8.30
CA ASP A 49 -11.98 1.51 9.72
C ASP A 49 -10.77 1.88 10.59
N ARG A 50 -9.56 1.71 10.06
CA ARG A 50 -8.26 2.03 10.69
C ARG A 50 -7.58 3.25 10.10
N ILE A 51 -8.27 3.99 9.25
CA ILE A 51 -7.71 5.16 8.58
C ILE A 51 -7.22 6.19 9.61
N THR A 52 -6.02 6.74 9.39
CA THR A 52 -5.52 7.78 10.28
C THR A 52 -6.29 9.10 10.08
N PRO A 53 -6.35 9.98 11.09
CA PRO A 53 -6.98 11.30 10.94
C PRO A 53 -6.37 12.13 9.80
N PHE A 54 -5.07 11.98 9.54
CA PHE A 54 -4.39 12.66 8.45
C PHE A 54 -4.88 12.15 7.09
N LEU A 55 -4.92 10.82 6.89
CA LEU A 55 -5.36 10.21 5.65
C LEU A 55 -6.83 10.52 5.35
N LYS A 56 -7.68 10.54 6.39
CA LYS A 56 -9.07 10.96 6.26
C LYS A 56 -9.19 12.40 5.74
N LYS A 57 -8.43 13.32 6.32
CA LYS A 57 -8.39 14.71 5.86
C LYS A 57 -7.82 14.84 4.45
N TYR A 58 -6.81 14.04 4.12
CA TYR A 58 -6.23 14.01 2.79
C TYR A 58 -7.27 13.63 1.73
N MET A 59 -8.05 12.56 1.95
CA MET A 59 -9.15 12.17 1.06
C MET A 59 -10.18 13.28 0.87
N GLU A 60 -10.58 13.95 1.97
CA GLU A 60 -11.51 15.08 1.93
C GLU A 60 -10.99 16.23 1.06
N VAL A 61 -9.73 16.62 1.25
CA VAL A 61 -9.10 17.72 0.49
C VAL A 61 -8.97 17.37 -0.99
N MET A 62 -8.61 16.12 -1.30
CA MET A 62 -8.46 15.66 -2.68
C MET A 62 -9.79 15.38 -3.38
N GLY A 63 -10.88 15.24 -2.62
CA GLY A 63 -12.18 14.82 -3.15
C GLY A 63 -12.16 13.37 -3.65
N TRP A 64 -11.42 12.49 -2.96
CA TRP A 64 -11.27 11.09 -3.33
C TRP A 64 -12.10 10.18 -2.43
N ASP A 65 -12.68 9.15 -3.04
CA ASP A 65 -13.51 8.16 -2.34
C ASP A 65 -12.69 7.03 -1.71
N ASP A 66 -11.43 6.84 -2.14
CA ASP A 66 -10.55 5.75 -1.71
C ASP A 66 -9.06 6.13 -1.67
N LEU A 67 -8.23 5.22 -1.14
CA LEU A 67 -6.76 5.30 -1.06
C LEU A 67 -6.08 4.16 -1.82
N ASN A 68 -6.72 3.59 -2.84
CA ASN A 68 -6.20 2.39 -3.52
C ASN A 68 -4.83 2.64 -4.17
N TRP A 69 -4.53 3.87 -4.59
CA TRP A 69 -3.20 4.20 -5.13
C TRP A 69 -2.05 4.08 -4.10
N LEU A 70 -2.38 3.98 -2.80
CA LEU A 70 -1.45 3.72 -1.69
C LEU A 70 -1.47 2.25 -1.22
N GLU A 71 -2.12 1.34 -1.95
CA GLU A 71 -2.21 -0.09 -1.58
C GLU A 71 -0.82 -0.75 -1.48
N ASP A 72 0.10 -0.32 -2.34
CA ASP A 72 1.46 -0.85 -2.45
C ASP A 72 2.47 -0.17 -1.51
N VAL A 73 2.00 0.68 -0.59
CA VAL A 73 2.81 1.36 0.44
C VAL A 73 2.60 0.68 1.80
N HIS A 74 3.69 0.19 2.40
CA HIS A 74 3.65 -0.54 3.66
C HIS A 74 4.83 -0.21 4.57
N MET A 75 4.68 -0.54 5.85
CA MET A 75 5.78 -0.45 6.81
C MET A 75 6.68 -1.66 6.65
N GLY A 76 7.95 -1.41 6.33
CA GLY A 76 9.01 -2.41 6.26
C GLY A 76 10.16 -2.08 7.19
N TYR A 77 11.28 -2.76 6.97
CA TYR A 77 12.52 -2.55 7.70
C TYR A 77 13.70 -2.46 6.73
N GLU A 78 14.50 -1.40 6.87
CA GLU A 78 15.77 -1.21 6.15
C GLU A 78 16.90 -1.25 7.18
N GLU A 79 17.82 -2.20 7.05
CA GLU A 79 18.96 -2.38 7.98
C GLU A 79 18.54 -2.44 9.47
N GLY A 80 17.39 -3.05 9.76
CA GLY A 80 16.84 -3.17 11.11
C GLY A 80 16.13 -1.92 11.63
N SER A 81 16.12 -0.82 10.88
CA SER A 81 15.35 0.40 11.19
C SER A 81 14.00 0.34 10.48
N ALA A 82 12.93 0.79 11.14
CA ALA A 82 11.64 0.89 10.49
C ALA A 82 11.69 1.89 9.33
N ALA A 83 11.03 1.55 8.22
CA ALA A 83 11.03 2.38 7.03
C ALA A 83 9.73 2.20 6.25
N VAL A 84 9.26 3.30 5.66
CA VAL A 84 8.20 3.25 4.67
C VAL A 84 8.78 2.68 3.39
N PHE A 85 8.16 1.62 2.88
CA PHE A 85 8.49 1.05 1.58
C PHE A 85 7.37 1.35 0.58
N ASP A 86 7.76 1.96 -0.53
CA ASP A 86 6.90 2.23 -1.67
C ASP A 86 7.32 1.30 -2.82
N ARG A 87 6.46 0.32 -3.13
CA ARG A 87 6.74 -0.65 -4.17
C ARG A 87 6.71 -0.04 -5.57
N ASN A 88 5.93 1.04 -5.79
CA ASN A 88 5.77 1.63 -7.12
C ASN A 88 7.09 2.19 -7.67
N ASN A 89 7.93 2.75 -6.80
CA ASN A 89 9.25 3.26 -7.14
C ASN A 89 10.39 2.40 -6.59
N ASN A 90 10.08 1.27 -5.93
CA ASN A 90 11.03 0.43 -5.22
C ASN A 90 11.93 1.23 -4.25
N GLY A 91 11.31 2.17 -3.52
CA GLY A 91 11.99 3.14 -2.67
C GLY A 91 11.75 2.90 -1.19
N TRP A 92 12.72 3.32 -0.38
CA TRP A 92 12.69 3.23 1.08
C TRP A 92 12.86 4.62 1.70
N VAL A 93 12.04 4.93 2.70
CA VAL A 93 12.14 6.15 3.51
C VAL A 93 12.18 5.75 4.99
N ARG A 94 13.36 5.81 5.60
CA ARG A 94 13.52 5.53 7.04
C ARG A 94 12.68 6.48 7.88
N ILE A 95 12.07 5.93 8.91
CA ILE A 95 11.31 6.71 9.89
C ILE A 95 12.15 6.91 11.17
N PRO A 96 11.96 7.99 11.93
CA PRO A 96 12.65 8.17 13.19
C PRO A 96 12.29 7.10 14.22
N ASP A 97 13.27 6.62 14.99
CA ASP A 97 13.08 5.63 16.07
C ASP A 97 12.17 6.13 17.20
N SER A 98 11.86 7.42 17.23
CA SER A 98 10.92 8.02 18.21
C SER A 98 9.45 7.72 17.89
N ILE A 99 9.14 7.17 16.71
CA ILE A 99 7.77 6.78 16.35
C ILE A 99 7.50 5.39 16.90
N ASP A 100 6.53 5.29 17.80
CA ASP A 100 6.05 4.00 18.29
C ASP A 100 5.15 3.35 17.24
N LEU A 101 5.42 2.08 16.92
CA LEU A 101 4.70 1.34 15.90
C LEU A 101 3.72 0.36 16.55
N PRO A 102 2.45 0.35 16.14
CA PRO A 102 1.44 -0.56 16.69
C PRO A 102 1.77 -2.01 16.38
N ASP A 103 1.26 -2.97 17.15
CA ASP A 103 1.60 -4.40 16.97
C ASP A 103 0.86 -5.10 15.81
N ASN A 104 -0.01 -4.41 15.09
CA ASN A 104 -0.74 -4.97 13.96
C ASN A 104 -0.31 -4.35 12.63
N GLN A 105 -0.29 -5.18 11.59
CA GLN A 105 0.24 -4.81 10.27
C GLN A 105 -0.57 -3.68 9.61
N GLN A 106 -1.90 -3.74 9.68
CA GLN A 106 -2.77 -2.73 9.04
C GLN A 106 -2.53 -1.31 9.58
N ASP A 107 -2.45 -1.15 10.90
CA ASP A 107 -2.19 0.17 11.49
C ASP A 107 -0.77 0.67 11.14
N ARG A 108 0.22 -0.24 11.07
CA ARG A 108 1.57 0.11 10.60
C ARG A 108 1.56 0.60 9.17
N ASP A 109 0.81 -0.06 8.29
CA ASP A 109 0.72 0.31 6.88
C ASP A 109 -0.06 1.62 6.71
N MET A 110 -1.09 1.87 7.50
CA MET A 110 -1.77 3.18 7.57
C MET A 110 -0.81 4.30 7.97
N ILE A 111 0.05 4.05 8.97
CA ILE A 111 1.11 5.00 9.36
C ILE A 111 2.11 5.18 8.22
N ALA A 112 2.51 4.10 7.54
CA ALA A 112 3.44 4.18 6.41
C ALA A 112 2.91 5.09 5.28
N ARG A 113 1.63 4.89 4.90
CA ARG A 113 0.91 5.71 3.92
C ARG A 113 0.85 7.17 4.32
N GLU A 114 0.53 7.46 5.58
CA GLU A 114 0.54 8.81 6.14
C GLU A 114 1.93 9.46 6.07
N LEU A 115 2.96 8.71 6.48
CA LEU A 115 4.34 9.21 6.52
C LEU A 115 4.88 9.49 5.12
N LEU A 116 4.58 8.64 4.13
CA LEU A 116 4.93 8.90 2.72
C LEU A 116 4.32 10.23 2.25
N LEU A 117 3.03 10.43 2.49
CA LEU A 117 2.33 11.62 2.09
C LEU A 117 2.88 12.88 2.78
N LYS A 118 3.12 12.81 4.10
CA LYS A 118 3.76 13.90 4.84
C LYS A 118 5.15 14.22 4.30
N PHE A 119 5.93 13.19 3.94
CA PHE A 119 7.24 13.37 3.33
C PHE A 119 7.12 14.07 1.96
N GLN A 120 6.27 13.57 1.07
CA GLN A 120 6.07 14.13 -0.28
C GLN A 120 5.56 15.58 -0.25
N MET A 121 4.67 15.91 0.69
CA MET A 121 4.10 17.25 0.87
C MET A 121 4.96 18.18 1.74
N SER A 122 6.09 17.70 2.27
CA SER A 122 6.94 18.51 3.14
C SER A 122 7.61 19.65 2.40
N ASP A 123 7.60 20.85 2.97
CA ASP A 123 8.38 21.99 2.47
C ASP A 123 9.90 21.71 2.45
N ARG A 124 10.35 20.72 3.22
CA ARG A 124 11.73 20.25 3.28
C ARG A 124 12.05 19.16 2.27
N HIS A 125 11.09 18.78 1.42
CA HIS A 125 11.30 17.73 0.43
C HIS A 125 12.41 18.12 -0.56
N PRO A 126 13.37 17.22 -0.88
CA PRO A 126 14.52 17.55 -1.74
C PRO A 126 14.12 18.13 -3.10
N LEU A 127 13.02 17.67 -3.69
CA LEU A 127 12.53 18.20 -4.96
C LEU A 127 12.10 19.67 -4.90
N VAL A 128 11.68 20.18 -3.73
CA VAL A 128 11.38 21.62 -3.56
C VAL A 128 12.66 22.45 -3.73
N THR A 129 13.77 21.98 -3.15
CA THR A 129 15.08 22.62 -3.28
C THR A 129 15.60 22.54 -4.72
N LEU A 130 15.50 21.37 -5.36
CA LEU A 130 15.91 21.19 -6.75
C LEU A 130 15.08 22.04 -7.70
N ARG A 131 13.76 22.14 -7.49
CA ARG A 131 12.89 23.03 -8.27
C ARG A 131 13.34 24.49 -8.14
N LYS A 132 13.62 24.97 -6.92
CA LYS A 132 14.11 26.35 -6.71
C LYS A 132 15.44 26.61 -7.43
N ALA A 133 16.33 25.61 -7.48
CA ALA A 133 17.63 25.75 -8.12
C ALA A 133 17.60 25.65 -9.66
N TYR A 134 16.68 24.86 -10.23
CA TYR A 134 16.75 24.43 -11.63
C TYR A 134 15.47 24.65 -12.47
N MET A 135 14.38 25.15 -11.90
CA MET A 135 13.15 25.40 -12.66
C MET A 135 13.38 26.46 -13.76
N LYS A 136 13.00 26.13 -14.99
CA LYS A 136 12.96 27.07 -16.12
C LYS A 136 11.66 27.86 -16.10
N PHE A 137 11.74 29.15 -16.47
CA PHE A 137 10.64 30.12 -16.45
C PHE A 137 9.50 29.77 -17.41
#